data_AF-A0A957XNU0-F1
#
_entry.id   AF-A0A957XNU0-F1
#
_cell.length_a   1.000
_cell.length_b   1.000
_cell.length_c   1.000
_cell.angle_alpha   90.00
_cell.angle_beta   90.00
_cell.angle_gamma   90.00
#
_symmetry.space_group_name_H-M   'P 1'
#
loop_
_entity.id
_entity.type
_entity.pdbx_description
1 polymer ?
#
loop_
_entity_poly.entity_id
_entity_poly.type
_entity_poly.pdbx_seq_one_letter_code
_entity_poly.pdbx_strand_id
1 'polypeptide(L)'
;MTGTIDLAGAEAAAGQTLDALRQAIEGRAAFPPWPEHGLPEETSRQTIEQALAAGHHLHLTYYAASTNRLTDRLVEPYRLEWRGDTPYLIAFCHHAQSERMFRLDRIREVEPIATE
;
A
#
# COMPACT_ATOMS: atom_id res chain seq x y z
N MET A 1 -14.31 -46.21 1.60
CA MET A 1 -14.73 -44.78 1.56
C MET A 1 -13.84 -44.09 0.54
N THR A 2 -14.28 -44.01 -0.71
CA THR A 2 -13.53 -43.30 -1.76
C THR A 2 -13.98 -41.85 -1.71
N GLY A 3 -13.13 -40.98 -1.16
CA GLY A 3 -13.38 -39.54 -1.14
C GLY A 3 -13.30 -39.02 -2.57
N THR A 4 -14.42 -38.57 -3.11
CA THR A 4 -14.47 -37.88 -4.41
C THR A 4 -13.72 -36.56 -4.23
N ILE A 5 -12.62 -36.37 -4.96
CA ILE A 5 -11.95 -35.07 -5.02
C ILE A 5 -12.90 -34.12 -5.75
N ASP A 6 -13.29 -33.04 -5.08
CA ASP A 6 -14.04 -31.95 -5.70
C ASP A 6 -13.12 -31.20 -6.66
N LEU A 7 -13.15 -31.63 -7.93
CA LEU A 7 -12.33 -31.07 -8.99
C LEU A 7 -12.68 -29.60 -9.24
N ALA A 8 -13.96 -29.23 -9.09
CA ALA A 8 -14.42 -27.85 -9.27
C ALA A 8 -13.88 -26.93 -8.17
N GLY A 9 -13.87 -27.40 -6.92
CA GLY A 9 -13.22 -26.71 -5.81
C GLY A 9 -11.71 -26.52 -6.03
N ALA A 10 -11.04 -27.54 -6.57
CA ALA A 10 -9.61 -27.46 -6.90
C ALA A 10 -9.31 -26.47 -8.04
N GLU A 11 -10.14 -26.46 -9.09
CA GLU A 11 -10.03 -25.52 -10.21
C GLU A 11 -10.25 -24.07 -9.79
N ALA A 12 -11.26 -23.82 -8.95
CA ALA A 12 -11.52 -22.49 -8.39
C ALA A 12 -10.35 -21.98 -7.54
N ALA A 13 -9.77 -22.84 -6.70
CA ALA A 13 -8.61 -22.50 -5.88
C ALA A 13 -7.35 -22.21 -6.74
N ALA A 14 -7.14 -22.98 -7.81
CA ALA A 14 -6.05 -22.75 -8.75
C ALA A 14 -6.21 -21.41 -9.49
N GLY A 15 -7.44 -21.08 -9.92
CA GLY A 15 -7.76 -19.80 -10.56
C GLY A 15 -7.49 -18.60 -9.65
N GLN A 16 -7.91 -18.67 -8.39
CA GLN A 16 -7.61 -17.65 -7.39
C GLN A 16 -6.11 -17.48 -7.15
N THR A 17 -5.37 -18.59 -7.08
CA THR A 17 -3.91 -18.56 -6.90
C THR A 17 -3.20 -17.90 -8.09
N LEU A 18 -3.59 -18.24 -9.31
CA LEU A 18 -3.00 -17.66 -10.52
C LEU A 18 -3.27 -16.16 -10.62
N ASP A 19 -4.48 -15.72 -10.27
CA ASP A 19 -4.83 -14.30 -10.27
C ASP A 19 -4.03 -13.53 -9.21
N ALA A 20 -3.91 -14.07 -7.99
CA ALA A 20 -3.08 -13.48 -6.94
C ALA A 20 -1.61 -13.37 -7.37
N LEU A 21 -1.05 -14.38 -8.03
CA LEU A 21 0.31 -14.34 -8.57
C LEU A 21 0.45 -13.29 -9.68
N ARG A 22 -0.51 -13.19 -10.59
CA ARG A 22 -0.53 -12.16 -11.63
C ARG A 22 -0.57 -10.76 -11.01
N GLN A 23 -1.46 -10.52 -10.06
CA GLN A 23 -1.54 -9.26 -9.35
C GLN A 23 -0.24 -8.95 -8.59
N ALA A 24 0.42 -9.95 -8.01
CA ALA A 24 1.71 -9.76 -7.35
C ALA A 24 2.82 -9.38 -8.33
N ILE A 25 2.90 -10.06 -9.50
CA ILE A 25 3.86 -9.76 -10.57
C ILE A 25 3.63 -8.35 -11.15
N GLU A 26 2.37 -7.98 -11.37
CA GLU A 26 1.98 -6.66 -11.87
C GLU A 26 2.08 -5.57 -10.78
N GLY A 27 2.44 -5.95 -9.56
CA GLY A 27 2.49 -5.06 -8.40
C GLY A 27 1.12 -4.56 -7.96
N ARG A 28 0.01 -5.06 -8.53
CA ARG A 28 -1.39 -4.66 -8.27
C ARG A 28 -2.02 -5.33 -7.06
N ALA A 29 -1.39 -6.35 -6.48
CA ALA A 29 -1.90 -6.97 -5.27
C ALA A 29 -1.86 -5.96 -4.11
N ALA A 30 -3.06 -5.58 -3.65
CA ALA A 30 -3.25 -5.04 -2.31
C ALA A 30 -2.89 -6.16 -1.34
N PHE A 31 -1.64 -6.16 -0.90
CA PHE A 31 -1.11 -7.18 0.00
C PHE A 31 -0.28 -6.48 1.07
N PRO A 32 -0.56 -6.75 2.36
CA PRO A 32 -1.41 -7.81 2.88
C PRO A 32 -2.90 -7.40 3.04
N PRO A 33 -3.85 -8.35 3.08
CA PRO A 33 -5.17 -8.09 3.63
C PRO A 33 -4.98 -7.79 5.11
N TRP A 34 -4.97 -6.51 5.47
CA TRP A 34 -4.79 -6.09 6.85
C TRP A 34 -5.81 -6.80 7.74
N PRO A 35 -5.41 -7.59 8.76
CA PRO A 35 -6.36 -8.29 9.62
C PRO A 35 -7.22 -7.34 10.44
N GLU A 36 -6.78 -6.09 10.57
CA GLU A 36 -7.34 -5.01 11.37
C GLU A 36 -7.24 -3.82 10.43
N HIS A 37 -8.29 -3.09 10.10
CA HIS A 37 -8.27 -2.12 8.99
C HIS A 37 -7.29 -0.97 9.27
N GLY A 38 -6.49 -0.55 8.29
CA GLY A 38 -5.75 0.71 8.37
C GLY A 38 -6.73 1.88 8.28
N LEU A 39 -6.22 3.11 8.23
CA LEU A 39 -7.08 4.22 7.79
C LEU A 39 -7.68 3.86 6.41
N PRO A 40 -8.98 4.09 6.17
CA PRO A 40 -9.55 3.95 4.83
C PRO A 40 -8.70 4.73 3.83
N GLU A 41 -8.47 4.19 2.63
CA GLU A 41 -7.62 4.83 1.61
C GLU A 41 -8.02 6.29 1.38
N GLU A 42 -9.33 6.56 1.36
CA GLU A 42 -9.90 7.90 1.24
C GLU A 42 -9.45 8.84 2.36
N THR A 43 -9.42 8.35 3.61
CA THR A 43 -8.95 9.13 4.76
C THR A 43 -7.46 9.39 4.65
N SER A 44 -6.65 8.39 4.29
CA SER A 44 -5.22 8.58 4.08
C SER A 44 -4.94 9.57 2.95
N ARG A 45 -5.68 9.47 1.84
CA ARG A 45 -5.57 10.40 0.71
C ARG A 45 -5.86 11.83 1.14
N GLN A 46 -6.96 12.06 1.86
CA GLN A 46 -7.33 13.39 2.35
C GLN A 46 -6.25 13.99 3.26
N THR A 47 -5.69 13.20 4.19
CA THR A 47 -4.59 13.66 5.06
C THR A 47 -3.35 14.02 4.26
N ILE A 48 -2.99 13.22 3.25
CA ILE A 48 -1.86 13.49 2.36
C ILE A 48 -2.09 14.78 1.55
N GLU A 49 -3.29 14.98 1.02
CA GLU A 49 -3.65 16.21 0.28
C GLU A 49 -3.55 17.46 1.15
N GLN A 50 -3.96 17.37 2.42
CA GLN A 50 -3.81 18.46 3.38
C GLN A 50 -2.34 18.76 3.68
N ALA A 51 -1.51 17.73 3.89
CA ALA A 51 -0.08 17.90 4.13
C ALA A 51 0.64 18.51 2.92
N LEU A 52 0.30 18.08 1.70
CA LEU A 52 0.79 18.67 0.45
C LEU A 52 0.45 20.15 0.35
N ALA A 53 -0.80 20.53 0.66
CA ALA A 53 -1.23 21.93 0.61
C ALA A 53 -0.55 22.81 1.67
N ALA A 54 -0.25 22.23 2.85
CA ALA A 54 0.40 22.93 3.95
C ALA A 54 1.93 22.91 3.90
N GLY A 55 2.55 22.12 3.01
CA GLY A 55 4.00 21.92 3.00
C GLY A 55 4.52 21.16 4.22
N HIS A 56 3.68 20.32 4.82
CA HIS A 56 4.03 19.52 6.00
C HIS A 56 4.67 18.19 5.61
N HIS A 57 5.57 17.71 6.46
CA HIS A 57 6.10 16.36 6.33
C HIS A 57 5.06 15.33 6.80
N LEU A 58 5.26 14.06 6.46
CA LEU A 58 4.38 12.98 6.85
C LEU A 58 5.17 11.90 7.60
N HIS A 59 4.60 11.43 8.71
CA HIS A 59 4.96 10.15 9.31
C HIS A 59 4.03 9.07 8.76
N LEU A 60 4.60 8.02 8.16
CA LEU A 60 3.87 6.90 7.60
C LEU A 60 4.23 5.60 8.30
N THR A 61 3.23 4.86 8.76
CA THR A 61 3.38 3.43 9.03
C THR A 61 3.16 2.71 7.68
N TYR A 62 4.22 2.22 7.04
CA TYR A 62 4.16 1.72 5.66
C TYR A 62 4.54 0.24 5.55
N TYR A 63 3.75 -0.54 4.81
CA TYR A 63 4.11 -1.93 4.49
C TYR A 63 5.09 -2.04 3.32
N ALA A 64 6.30 -2.46 3.64
CA ALA A 64 7.33 -2.75 2.66
C ALA A 64 7.19 -4.18 2.13
N ALA A 65 6.63 -4.33 0.93
CA ALA A 65 6.44 -5.63 0.29
C ALA A 65 7.75 -6.42 0.09
N SER A 66 8.88 -5.73 -0.11
CA SER A 66 10.19 -6.37 -0.27
C SER A 66 10.69 -7.08 0.97
N THR A 67 10.34 -6.60 2.17
CA THR A 67 10.76 -7.17 3.45
C THR A 67 9.63 -7.84 4.21
N ASN A 68 8.39 -7.74 3.70
CA ASN A 68 7.17 -8.24 4.32
C ASN A 68 7.00 -7.74 5.76
N ARG A 69 7.25 -6.43 6.00
CA ARG A 69 7.18 -5.80 7.33
C ARG A 69 6.57 -4.40 7.24
N LEU A 70 5.93 -3.98 8.34
CA LEU A 70 5.64 -2.58 8.60
C LEU A 70 6.93 -1.84 8.93
N THR A 71 7.05 -0.63 8.40
CA THR A 71 8.18 0.27 8.62
C THR A 71 7.69 1.69 8.76
N ASP A 72 8.20 2.40 9.76
CA ASP A 72 7.98 3.83 9.93
C ASP A 72 8.81 4.63 8.94
N ARG A 73 8.19 5.63 8.31
CA ARG A 73 8.81 6.49 7.29
C ARG A 73 8.48 7.95 7.57
N LEU A 74 9.51 8.75 7.75
CA LEU A 74 9.41 10.21 7.62
C LEU A 74 9.62 10.58 6.15
N VAL A 75 8.64 11.26 5.56
CA VAL A 75 8.67 11.64 4.14
C VAL A 75 8.25 13.08 3.89
N GLU A 76 8.84 13.70 2.89
CA GLU A 76 8.43 15.02 2.37
C GLU A 76 7.54 14.79 1.14
N PRO A 77 6.22 15.05 1.22
CA PRO A 77 5.32 14.75 0.12
C PRO A 77 5.49 15.75 -1.03
N TYR A 78 5.55 15.26 -2.27
CA TYR A 78 5.68 16.09 -3.46
C TYR A 78 4.39 16.16 -4.28
N ARG A 79 3.76 15.00 -4.52
CA ARG A 79 2.50 14.90 -5.27
C ARG A 79 1.86 13.53 -5.12
N LEU A 80 0.59 13.44 -5.49
CA LEU A 80 -0.11 12.19 -5.74
C LEU A 80 -0.13 11.89 -7.25
N GLU A 81 0.13 10.63 -7.61
CA GLU A 81 0.09 10.11 -8.98
C GLU A 81 -0.79 8.86 -9.05
N TRP A 82 -1.65 8.78 -10.06
CA TRP A 82 -2.36 7.54 -10.38
C TRP A 82 -1.56 6.69 -11.36
N ARG A 83 -1.38 5.41 -11.05
CA ARG A 83 -0.78 4.41 -11.96
C ARG A 83 -1.76 3.28 -12.18
N GLY A 84 -2.52 3.37 -13.27
CA GLY A 84 -3.75 2.59 -13.43
C GLY A 84 -4.76 3.04 -12.36
N ASP A 85 -5.35 2.09 -11.68
CA ASP A 85 -6.38 2.34 -10.64
C ASP A 85 -5.79 2.44 -9.23
N THR A 86 -4.46 2.54 -9.09
CA THR A 86 -3.81 2.65 -7.79
C THR A 86 -3.18 4.03 -7.62
N PRO A 87 -3.51 4.77 -6.54
CA PRO A 87 -2.86 6.02 -6.21
C PRO A 87 -1.53 5.80 -5.47
N TYR A 88 -0.55 6.64 -5.81
CA TYR A 88 0.80 6.66 -5.24
C TYR A 88 1.16 8.05 -4.73
N LEU A 89 1.77 8.12 -3.56
CA LEU A 89 2.47 9.29 -3.07
C LEU A 89 3.91 9.27 -3.57
N ILE A 90 4.32 10.32 -4.28
CA ILE A 90 5.72 10.60 -4.60
C ILE A 90 6.26 11.51 -3.50
N ALA A 91 7.33 11.07 -2.85
CA ALA A 91 7.89 11.78 -1.71
C ALA A 91 9.40 11.53 -1.55
N PHE A 92 10.10 12.47 -0.96
CA PHE A 92 11.46 12.22 -0.49
C PHE A 92 11.43 11.46 0.83
N CYS A 93 12.13 10.32 0.88
CA CYS A 93 12.18 9.49 2.06
C CYS A 93 13.48 9.74 2.84
N HIS A 94 13.37 10.29 4.06
CA HIS A 94 14.56 10.57 4.89
C HIS A 94 15.31 9.31 5.30
N HIS A 95 14.65 8.15 5.37
CA HIS A 95 15.36 6.90 5.67
C HIS A 95 16.20 6.42 4.48
N ALA A 96 15.68 6.57 3.26
CA ALA A 96 16.37 6.14 2.04
C ALA A 96 17.29 7.23 1.46
N GLN A 97 17.16 8.47 1.92
CA GLN A 97 17.82 9.67 1.38
C GLN A 97 17.62 9.81 -0.13
N SER A 98 16.42 9.47 -0.61
CA SER A 98 16.07 9.48 -2.03
C SER A 98 14.56 9.65 -2.23
N GLU A 99 14.16 10.06 -3.43
CA GLU A 99 12.77 9.97 -3.86
C GLU A 99 12.30 8.51 -3.85
N ARG A 100 11.08 8.28 -3.36
CA ARG A 100 10.40 6.97 -3.35
C ARG A 100 8.92 7.16 -3.67
N MET A 101 8.31 6.07 -4.13
CA MET A 101 6.88 6.00 -4.40
C MET A 101 6.23 5.10 -3.36
N PHE A 102 5.16 5.58 -2.74
CA PHE A 102 4.41 4.88 -1.71
C PHE A 102 2.99 4.65 -2.22
N ARG A 103 2.59 3.39 -2.41
CA ARG A 103 1.19 3.08 -2.70
C ARG A 103 0.31 3.39 -1.49
N LEU A 104 -0.81 4.06 -1.71
CA LEU A 104 -1.71 4.46 -0.62
C LEU A 104 -2.37 3.25 0.06
N ASP A 105 -2.70 2.19 -0.69
CA ASP A 105 -3.25 0.93 -0.15
C ASP A 105 -2.31 0.19 0.83
N ARG A 106 -1.02 0.55 0.83
CA ARG A 106 0.02 0.02 1.74
C ARG A 106 0.34 0.94 2.92
N ILE A 107 -0.30 2.10 3.00
CA ILE A 107 -0.19 3.00 4.14
C ILE A 107 -1.14 2.52 5.23
N ARG A 108 -0.57 2.17 6.37
CA ARG A 108 -1.31 1.73 7.55
C ARG A 108 -1.89 2.91 8.31
N GLU A 109 -1.04 3.89 8.57
CA GLU A 109 -1.31 5.13 9.29
C GLU A 109 -0.54 6.26 8.61
N VAL A 110 -1.10 7.46 8.66
CA VAL A 110 -0.48 8.67 8.16
C VAL A 110 -0.79 9.82 9.11
N GLU A 111 0.27 10.52 9.53
CA GLU A 111 0.17 11.67 10.41
C GLU A 111 0.99 12.84 9.85
N PRO A 112 0.40 14.03 9.70
CA PRO A 112 1.14 15.22 9.30
C PRO A 112 2.03 15.69 10.44
N ILE A 113 3.28 16.01 10.11
CA ILE A 113 4.24 16.66 11.00
C ILE A 113 4.35 18.10 10.54
N ALA A 114 3.88 19.02 11.39
CA ALA A 114 4.04 20.43 11.15
C ALA A 114 5.53 20.77 11.07
N THR A 115 5.92 21.39 9.96
CA THR A 115 7.22 22.03 9.78
C THR A 115 7.12 23.42 10.41
N GLU A 116 8.05 23.74 11.31
CA GLU A 116 8.13 25.05 11.99
C GLU A 116 8.43 26.21 11.04
#